data_AF-A0A923PEB7-F1
#
_entry.id   AF-A0A923PEB7-F1
#
_cell.length_a   1.000
_cell.length_b   1.000
_cell.length_c   1.000
_cell.angle_alpha   90.00
_cell.angle_beta   90.00
_cell.angle_gamma   90.00
#
_symmetry.space_group_name_H-M   'P 1'
#
loop_
_entity.id
_entity.type
_entity.pdbx_description
1 polymer ?
#
loop_
_entity_poly.entity_id
_entity_poly.type
_entity_poly.pdbx_seq_one_letter_code
_entity_poly.pdbx_strand_id
1 'polypeptide(L)'
;PVTLSCIEYNAALPADITETTIEERNAVFGAAAGVDNCEVTITETITGNVNSCGVGSFTRTFTATDGQGLTNVQVCQQRITVYGIHDYRIT
;
A
#
# COMPACT_ATOMS: atom_id res chain seq x y z
N PRO A 1 -6.10 8.45 1.37
CA PRO A 1 -4.92 8.22 2.25
C PRO A 1 -5.34 7.24 3.35
N VAL A 2 -4.52 6.24 3.65
CA VAL A 2 -4.79 5.24 4.69
C VAL A 2 -3.87 5.50 5.88
N THR A 3 -4.38 5.36 7.10
CA THR A 3 -3.60 5.55 8.32
C THR A 3 -3.98 4.48 9.32
N LEU A 4 -2.97 3.80 9.88
CA LEU A 4 -3.12 2.72 10.85
C LEU A 4 -1.97 2.74 11.85
N SER A 5 -2.19 2.14 13.02
CA SER A 5 -1.16 2.00 14.04
C SER A 5 -0.12 0.94 13.65
N CYS A 6 1.05 1.01 14.27
CA CYS A 6 2.07 -0.03 14.12
C CYS A 6 1.59 -1.41 14.64
N ILE A 7 0.63 -1.46 15.59
CA ILE A 7 0.00 -2.72 16.00
C ILE A 7 -0.77 -3.33 14.83
N GLU A 8 -1.66 -2.55 14.22
CA GLU A 8 -2.50 -3.03 13.11
C GLU A 8 -1.65 -3.44 11.90
N TYR A 9 -0.59 -2.68 11.62
CA TYR A 9 0.34 -3.00 10.54
C TYR A 9 1.12 -4.29 10.81
N ASN A 10 1.78 -4.41 11.96
CA ASN A 10 2.62 -5.56 12.29
C ASN A 10 1.82 -6.86 12.51
N ALA A 11 0.50 -6.76 12.75
CA ALA A 11 -0.37 -7.92 12.85
C ALA A 11 -0.64 -8.58 11.47
N ALA A 12 -0.48 -7.83 10.38
CA ALA A 12 -0.86 -8.28 9.04
C ALA A 12 0.30 -8.30 8.03
N LEU A 13 1.35 -7.52 8.24
CA LEU A 13 2.44 -7.33 7.28
C LEU A 13 3.81 -7.39 7.97
N PRO A 14 4.88 -7.80 7.24
CA PRO A 14 6.25 -7.73 7.70
C PRO A 14 6.75 -6.29 7.89
N ALA A 15 7.86 -6.16 8.64
CA ALA A 15 8.50 -4.88 8.89
C ALA A 15 9.00 -4.21 7.61
N ASP A 16 9.56 -4.98 6.67
CA ASP A 16 9.92 -4.48 5.35
C ASP A 16 8.74 -4.67 4.37
N ILE A 17 8.10 -3.56 4.01
CA ILE A 17 6.97 -3.57 3.07
C ILE A 17 7.35 -4.11 1.69
N THR A 18 8.63 -4.06 1.31
CA THR A 18 9.09 -4.53 -0.01
C THR A 18 9.13 -6.06 -0.11
N GLU A 19 9.06 -6.76 1.02
CA GLU A 19 8.97 -8.23 1.07
C GLU A 19 7.54 -8.76 0.90
N THR A 20 6.54 -7.88 0.83
CA THR A 20 5.13 -8.28 0.73
C THR A 20 4.70 -8.62 -0.70
N THR A 21 3.75 -9.54 -0.84
CA THR A 21 3.06 -9.77 -2.11
C THR A 21 1.95 -8.73 -2.35
N ILE A 22 1.46 -8.64 -3.58
CA ILE A 22 0.34 -7.76 -3.93
C ILE A 22 -0.93 -8.20 -3.17
N GLU A 23 -1.13 -9.51 -3.01
CA GLU A 23 -2.29 -10.09 -2.31
C GLU A 23 -2.32 -9.72 -0.84
N GLU A 24 -1.17 -9.80 -0.14
CA GLU A 24 -1.05 -9.40 1.26
C GLU A 24 -1.40 -7.91 1.44
N ARG A 25 -0.87 -7.04 0.57
CA ARG A 25 -1.18 -5.60 0.62
C ARG A 25 -2.64 -5.31 0.27
N ASN A 26 -3.22 -6.04 -0.67
CA ASN A 26 -4.62 -5.90 -1.03
C ASN A 26 -5.55 -6.29 0.12
N ALA A 27 -5.18 -7.30 0.90
CA ALA A 27 -5.93 -7.71 2.08
C ALA A 27 -6.00 -6.61 3.15
N VAL A 28 -4.94 -5.80 3.29
CA VAL A 28 -4.85 -4.75 4.33
C VAL A 28 -5.34 -3.40 3.83
N PHE A 29 -5.00 -3.01 2.61
CA PHE A 29 -5.23 -1.65 2.09
C PHE A 29 -6.27 -1.58 0.96
N GLY A 30 -6.82 -2.72 0.55
CA GLY A 30 -7.69 -2.84 -0.60
C GLY A 30 -6.92 -3.02 -1.92
N ALA A 31 -7.60 -3.65 -2.87
CA ALA A 31 -7.12 -3.83 -4.24
C ALA A 31 -7.46 -2.61 -5.11
N ALA A 32 -6.54 -2.24 -6.00
CA ALA A 32 -6.84 -1.29 -7.06
C ALA A 32 -7.70 -1.96 -8.14
N ALA A 33 -8.55 -1.16 -8.78
CA ALA A 33 -9.36 -1.59 -9.91
C ALA A 33 -9.25 -0.55 -11.04
N GLY A 34 -9.35 -1.02 -12.27
CA GLY A 34 -9.48 -0.19 -13.46
C GLY A 34 -10.68 -0.66 -14.27
N VAL A 35 -11.36 0.28 -14.91
CA VAL A 35 -12.52 0.01 -15.77
C VAL A 35 -12.24 0.64 -17.12
N ASP A 36 -12.37 -0.15 -18.16
CA ASP A 36 -12.25 0.27 -19.54
C ASP A 36 -13.25 -0.52 -20.40
N ASN A 37 -13.44 -0.13 -21.66
CA ASN A 37 -14.23 -0.93 -22.59
C ASN A 37 -13.45 -2.14 -23.15
N CYS A 38 -12.15 -2.22 -22.87
CA CYS A 38 -11.25 -3.35 -23.13
C CYS A 38 -10.86 -4.07 -21.82
N GLU A 39 -10.04 -5.13 -21.94
CA GLU A 39 -9.38 -5.74 -20.77
C GLU A 39 -8.45 -4.73 -20.09
N VAL A 40 -8.36 -4.79 -18.77
CA VAL A 40 -7.48 -3.94 -17.97
C VAL A 40 -6.57 -4.79 -17.10
N THR A 41 -5.26 -4.56 -17.22
CA THR A 41 -4.25 -5.09 -16.29
C THR A 41 -3.78 -3.99 -15.36
N ILE A 42 -3.65 -4.29 -14.06
CA ILE A 42 -3.12 -3.36 -13.07
C ILE A 42 -1.74 -3.82 -12.60
N THR A 43 -0.77 -2.91 -12.62
CA THR A 43 0.55 -3.10 -12.01
C THR A 43 0.74 -2.13 -10.86
N GLU A 44 1.61 -2.49 -9.91
CA GLU A 44 1.86 -1.74 -8.69
C GLU A 44 3.35 -1.57 -8.42
N THR A 45 3.75 -0.37 -7.98
CA THR A 45 5.08 -0.09 -7.44
C THR A 45 4.97 0.59 -6.07
N ILE A 46 5.98 0.40 -5.22
CA ILE A 46 6.04 0.99 -3.88
C ILE A 46 7.24 1.92 -3.76
N THR A 47 7.04 3.07 -3.12
CA THR A 47 8.11 3.96 -2.67
C THR A 47 7.93 4.36 -1.20
N GLY A 48 9.04 4.59 -0.51
CA GLY A 48 9.06 4.82 0.95
C GLY A 48 9.27 3.52 1.73
N ASN A 49 9.14 3.59 3.06
CA ASN A 49 9.44 2.46 3.93
C ASN A 49 8.71 2.55 5.27
N VAL A 50 8.66 1.42 5.94
CA VAL A 50 8.32 1.27 7.35
C VAL A 50 9.60 0.80 8.06
N ASN A 51 9.91 1.34 9.24
CA ASN A 51 11.10 0.92 9.98
C ASN A 51 10.83 -0.38 10.78
N SER A 52 11.85 -0.89 11.48
CA SER A 52 11.75 -2.11 12.29
C SER A 52 10.73 -2.03 13.44
N CYS A 53 10.26 -0.84 13.81
CA CYS A 53 9.20 -0.64 14.79
C CYS A 53 7.81 -0.64 14.18
N GLY A 54 7.68 -0.88 12.87
CA GLY A 54 6.40 -0.76 12.16
C GLY A 54 5.96 0.69 12.00
N VAL A 55 6.86 1.68 12.01
CA VAL A 55 6.53 3.11 11.89
C VAL A 55 7.11 3.68 10.61
N GLY A 56 6.32 4.46 9.87
CA GLY A 56 6.79 5.10 8.64
C GLY A 56 5.66 5.45 7.68
N SER A 57 6.02 5.66 6.42
CA SER A 57 5.04 5.91 5.36
C SER A 57 5.57 5.44 4.02
N PHE A 58 4.68 4.90 3.22
CA PHE A 58 4.97 4.48 1.86
C PHE A 58 3.79 4.80 0.93
N THR A 59 4.07 4.82 -0.36
CA THR A 59 3.09 5.10 -1.41
C THR A 59 3.06 3.95 -2.39
N ARG A 60 1.86 3.40 -2.62
CA ARG A 60 1.58 2.48 -3.72
C ARG A 60 1.19 3.31 -4.94
N THR A 61 1.85 3.11 -6.07
CA THR A 61 1.52 3.73 -7.36
C THR A 61 1.01 2.65 -8.31
N PHE A 62 -0.16 2.89 -8.89
CA PHE A 62 -0.85 1.94 -9.77
C PHE A 62 -0.85 2.44 -11.21
N THR A 63 -0.54 1.53 -12.12
CA THR A 63 -0.66 1.73 -13.57
C THR A 63 -1.67 0.74 -14.12
N ALA A 64 -2.75 1.26 -14.69
CA ALA A 64 -3.72 0.52 -15.47
C ALA A 64 -3.28 0.52 -16.93
N THR A 65 -3.22 -0.66 -17.54
CA THR A 65 -2.91 -0.87 -18.96
C THR A 65 -4.12 -1.52 -19.64
N ASP A 66 -4.64 -0.89 -20.69
CA ASP A 66 -5.74 -1.46 -21.48
C ASP A 66 -5.25 -2.58 -22.44
N GLY A 67 -6.19 -3.26 -23.10
CA GLY A 67 -5.90 -4.32 -24.06
C GLY A 67 -5.13 -3.86 -25.32
N GLN A 68 -4.96 -2.55 -25.53
CA GLN A 68 -4.15 -1.96 -26.61
C GLN A 68 -2.77 -1.49 -26.11
N GLY A 69 -2.47 -1.68 -24.82
CA GLY A 69 -1.22 -1.26 -24.20
C GLY A 69 -1.16 0.20 -23.80
N LEU A 70 -2.28 0.94 -23.85
CA LEU A 70 -2.34 2.32 -23.36
C LEU A 70 -2.44 2.33 -21.84
N THR A 71 -1.79 3.31 -21.23
CA THR A 71 -1.76 3.45 -19.77
C THR A 71 -2.50 4.68 -19.30
N ASN A 72 -3.00 4.65 -18.06
CA ASN A 72 -3.62 5.82 -17.44
C ASN A 72 -2.65 7.00 -17.41
N VAL A 73 -3.07 8.13 -17.99
CA VAL A 73 -2.26 9.35 -18.05
C VAL A 73 -2.04 9.93 -16.65
N GLN A 74 -3.06 9.84 -15.79
CA GLN A 74 -2.96 10.28 -14.41
C GLN A 74 -2.72 9.07 -13.51
N VAL A 75 -1.54 9.04 -12.88
CA VAL A 75 -1.17 7.98 -11.92
C VAL A 75 -2.13 7.92 -10.75
N CYS A 76 -2.58 6.72 -10.43
CA CYS A 76 -3.37 6.44 -9.22
C CYS A 76 -2.42 6.14 -8.08
N GLN A 77 -2.53 6.87 -6.97
CA GLN A 77 -1.64 6.69 -5.81
C GLN A 77 -2.43 6.48 -4.52
N GLN A 78 -1.97 5.54 -3.70
CA GLN A 78 -2.43 5.32 -2.34
C GLN A 78 -1.27 5.59 -1.37
N ARG A 79 -1.37 6.67 -0.61
CA ARG A 79 -0.44 6.96 0.49
C ARG A 79 -0.90 6.28 1.78
N ILE A 80 0.01 5.54 2.40
CA ILE A 80 -0.19 4.83 3.66
C ILE A 80 0.77 5.41 4.72
N THR A 81 0.23 5.66 5.91
CA THR A 81 1.00 6.14 7.06
C THR A 81 0.79 5.19 8.23
N VAL A 82 1.89 4.68 8.78
CA VAL A 82 1.89 3.81 9.95
C VAL A 82 2.46 4.59 11.13
N TYR A 83 1.62 4.85 12.13
CA TYR A 83 2.00 5.65 13.29
C TYR A 83 2.35 4.77 14.49
N GLY A 84 3.35 5.19 15.26
CA GLY A 84 3.71 4.53 16.51
C GLY A 84 2.66 4.80 17.59
N ILE A 85 2.41 3.81 18.43
CA ILE A 85 1.68 3.98 19.68
C ILE A 85 2.66 3.96 20.85
N HIS A 86 2.34 4.70 21.90
CA HIS A 86 3.08 4.66 23.15
C HIS A 86 2.10 4.37 24.28
N ASP A 87 2.29 3.25 25.00
CA ASP A 87 1.57 2.96 26.25
C ASP A 87 2.51 3.31 27.41
N TYR A 88 2.41 4.54 27.89
CA TYR A 88 3.13 4.96 29.09
C TYR A 88 2.25 4.74 30.31
N ARG A 89 2.73 3.93 31.26
CA ARG A 89 2.16 3.84 32.60
C ARG A 89 3.07 4.57 33.58
N ILE A 90 2.53 5.58 34.24
CA ILE A 90 3.16 6.19 35.40
C ILE A 90 2.65 5.42 36.62
N THR A 91 3.52 4.62 37.24
CA THR A 91 3.30 3.98 38.54
C THR A 91 4.06 4.71 39.63
#